data_AF-A0A2H3NQX2-F1
#
_entry.id   AF-A0A2H3NQX2-F1
#
_cell.length_a   1.000
_cell.length_b   1.000
_cell.length_c   1.000
_cell.angle_alpha   90.00
_cell.angle_beta   90.00
_cell.angle_gamma   90.00
#
_symmetry.space_group_name_H-M   'P 1'
#
loop_
_entity.id
_entity.type
_entity.pdbx_description
1 polymer ?
#
loop_
_entity_poly.entity_id
_entity_poly.type
_entity_poly.pdbx_seq_one_letter_code
_entity_poly.pdbx_strand_id
1 'polypeptide(L)'
;MATYSEADFETSRFDYGERVRILLRHPKHGGVFGVAEGTCEAREVDVEFEAPDGTMRRKTLVWLKDIEGYEKPHENIPDKTKEVEEAWFAEEALRKLEGDMLDGVSFN
;
A
#
# COMPACT_ATOMS: atom_id res chain seq x y z
N MET A 1 -7.98 18.91 -8.21
CA MET A 1 -7.84 17.45 -8.01
C MET A 1 -6.87 16.96 -9.05
N ALA A 2 -5.87 16.16 -8.66
CA ALA A 2 -5.05 15.45 -9.63
C ALA A 2 -5.97 14.48 -10.39
N THR A 3 -5.88 14.47 -11.72
CA THR A 3 -6.61 13.54 -12.56
C THR A 3 -5.66 12.38 -12.83
N TYR A 4 -5.81 11.30 -12.08
CA TYR A 4 -5.01 10.10 -12.29
C TYR A 4 -5.60 9.26 -13.42
N SER A 5 -4.75 8.51 -14.12
CA SER A 5 -5.12 7.78 -15.33
C SER A 5 -4.23 6.55 -15.55
N GLU A 6 -4.58 5.74 -16.54
CA GLU A 6 -3.75 4.61 -17.01
C GLU A 6 -2.29 5.02 -17.29
N ALA A 7 -2.04 6.26 -17.73
CA ALA A 7 -0.70 6.75 -18.00
C ALA A 7 0.22 6.76 -16.75
N ASP A 8 -0.34 6.95 -15.56
CA ASP A 8 0.43 6.94 -14.30
C ASP A 8 0.96 5.53 -13.97
N PHE A 9 0.34 4.51 -14.57
CA PHE A 9 0.64 3.10 -14.38
C PHE A 9 1.48 2.50 -15.52
N GLU A 10 1.87 3.26 -16.55
CA GLU A 10 2.61 2.74 -17.71
C GLU A 10 3.91 1.99 -17.32
N THR A 11 4.55 2.42 -16.25
CA THR A 11 5.77 1.82 -15.69
C THR A 11 5.52 1.03 -14.41
N SER A 12 4.26 0.88 -14.01
CA SER A 12 3.87 0.16 -12.81
C SER A 12 3.85 -1.35 -13.07
N ARG A 13 3.92 -2.12 -11.99
CA ARG A 13 3.61 -3.55 -12.02
C ARG A 13 2.11 -3.83 -12.01
N PHE A 14 1.31 -2.80 -11.76
CA PHE A 14 -0.15 -2.87 -11.67
C PHE A 14 -0.80 -2.01 -12.74
N ASP A 15 -2.02 -2.35 -13.12
CA ASP A 15 -2.84 -1.54 -14.00
C ASP A 15 -3.74 -0.58 -13.21
N TYR A 16 -4.16 0.53 -13.83
CA TYR A 16 -5.21 1.37 -13.28
C TYR A 16 -6.51 0.57 -13.16
N GLY A 17 -7.16 0.62 -12.00
CA GLY A 17 -8.32 -0.20 -11.66
C GLY A 17 -8.00 -1.65 -11.32
N GLU A 18 -6.72 -2.07 -11.29
CA GLU A 18 -6.35 -3.42 -10.86
C GLU A 18 -6.63 -3.61 -9.36
N ARG A 19 -7.28 -4.73 -9.02
CA ARG A 19 -7.47 -5.13 -7.62
C ARG A 19 -6.22 -5.86 -7.13
N VAL A 20 -5.69 -5.42 -5.99
CA VAL A 20 -4.41 -5.87 -5.43
C VAL A 20 -4.58 -6.29 -3.97
N ARG A 21 -3.62 -7.08 -3.48
CA ARG A 21 -3.50 -7.46 -2.07
C ARG A 21 -2.51 -6.58 -1.34
N ILE A 22 -2.84 -6.28 -0.09
CA ILE A 22 -2.01 -5.62 0.90
C ILE A 22 -1.65 -6.67 1.95
N LEU A 23 -0.36 -6.97 2.09
CA LEU A 23 0.12 -7.90 3.12
C LEU A 23 0.22 -7.18 4.47
N LEU A 24 -0.66 -7.51 5.41
CA LEU A 24 -0.66 -6.92 6.75
C LEU A 24 0.40 -7.61 7.60
N ARG A 25 1.44 -6.86 7.97
CA ARG A 25 2.60 -7.40 8.70
C ARG A 25 2.58 -6.98 10.15
N HIS A 26 2.94 -7.91 11.03
CA HIS A 26 3.04 -7.62 12.45
C HIS A 26 4.26 -6.70 12.68
N PRO A 27 4.08 -5.52 13.32
CA PRO A 27 5.12 -4.51 13.41
C PRO A 27 6.38 -4.99 14.16
N LYS A 28 6.23 -5.93 15.11
CA LYS A 28 7.36 -6.48 15.89
C LYS A 28 8.01 -7.73 15.29
N HIS A 29 7.28 -8.50 14.49
CA HIS A 29 7.72 -9.85 14.07
C HIS A 29 7.88 -9.97 12.56
N GLY A 30 7.44 -8.99 11.77
CA GLY A 30 7.54 -8.96 10.30
C GLY A 30 6.67 -9.99 9.56
N GLY A 31 6.14 -10.99 10.27
CA GLY A 31 5.24 -12.00 9.74
C GLY A 31 3.92 -11.41 9.26
N VAL A 32 3.40 -11.97 8.17
CA VAL A 32 2.07 -11.64 7.64
C VAL A 32 1.02 -12.24 8.57
N PHE A 33 0.10 -11.42 9.08
CA PHE A 33 -0.99 -11.86 9.95
C PHE A 33 -2.37 -11.78 9.28
N GLY A 34 -2.45 -11.08 8.15
CA GLY A 34 -3.69 -10.89 7.41
C GLY A 34 -3.42 -10.33 6.02
N VAL A 35 -4.47 -10.31 5.21
CA VAL A 35 -4.48 -9.73 3.88
C VAL A 35 -5.66 -8.79 3.81
N ALA A 36 -5.41 -7.58 3.32
CA ALA A 36 -6.45 -6.68 2.86
C ALA A 36 -6.40 -6.59 1.34
N GLU A 37 -7.48 -6.15 0.73
CA GLU A 37 -7.57 -5.95 -0.72
C GLU A 37 -7.96 -4.51 -1.03
N GLY A 38 -7.59 -3.99 -2.20
CA GLY A 38 -8.01 -2.68 -2.66
C GLY A 38 -7.77 -2.50 -4.15
N THR A 39 -8.31 -1.42 -4.71
CA THR A 39 -8.28 -1.12 -6.15
C THR A 39 -7.31 0.03 -6.44
N CYS A 40 -6.37 -0.16 -7.34
CA CYS A 40 -5.41 0.86 -7.77
C CYS A 40 -6.12 2.03 -8.48
N GLU A 41 -6.10 3.22 -7.89
CA GLU A 41 -6.77 4.40 -8.44
C GLU A 41 -5.79 5.53 -8.79
N ALA A 42 -4.65 5.60 -8.11
CA ALA A 42 -3.63 6.60 -8.41
C ALA A 42 -2.24 6.06 -8.15
N ARG A 43 -1.23 6.63 -8.80
CA ARG A 43 0.17 6.31 -8.58
C ARG A 43 1.01 7.58 -8.60
N GLU A 44 1.93 7.70 -7.66
CA GLU A 44 2.88 8.79 -7.57
C GLU A 44 4.30 8.22 -7.41
N VAL A 45 5.20 8.67 -8.28
CA VAL A 45 6.60 8.24 -8.31
C VAL A 45 7.49 9.28 -7.63
N ASP A 46 8.61 8.85 -7.07
CA ASP A 46 9.60 9.73 -6.41
C ASP A 46 9.04 10.55 -5.23
N VAL A 47 8.05 10.00 -4.51
CA VAL A 47 7.53 10.64 -3.30
C VAL A 47 8.61 10.63 -2.22
N GLU A 48 9.07 11.81 -1.85
CA GLU A 48 10.08 12.01 -0.80
C GLU A 48 9.42 12.04 0.58
N PHE A 49 9.98 11.28 1.51
CA PHE A 49 9.59 11.32 2.92
C PHE A 49 10.81 11.17 3.83
N GLU A 50 10.72 11.78 5.01
CA GLU A 50 11.71 11.63 6.07
C GLU A 50 11.38 10.37 6.88
N ALA A 51 12.29 9.40 6.87
CA ALA A 51 12.18 8.21 7.69
C ALA A 51 12.44 8.55 9.18
N PRO A 52 12.00 7.71 10.14
CA PRO A 52 12.19 7.98 11.58
C PRO A 52 13.65 8.16 12.03
N ASP A 53 14.61 7.73 11.21
CA ASP A 53 16.05 7.90 11.41
C ASP A 53 16.60 9.25 10.87
N GLY A 54 15.74 10.13 10.37
CA GLY A 54 16.10 11.42 9.77
C GLY A 54 16.61 11.32 8.32
N THR A 55 16.59 10.12 7.71
CA THR A 55 17.01 9.96 6.31
C THR A 55 15.88 10.28 5.34
N MET A 56 16.20 11.03 4.28
CA MET A 56 15.27 11.23 3.17
C MET A 56 15.24 9.99 2.30
N ARG A 57 14.05 9.43 2.08
CA ARG A 57 13.83 8.27 1.23
C ARG A 57 12.82 8.62 0.14
N ARG A 58 12.98 7.99 -1.03
CA ARG A 58 12.03 8.08 -2.15
C ARG A 58 11.31 6.76 -2.29
N LYS A 59 10.00 6.82 -2.47
CA LYS A 59 9.17 5.64 -2.78
C LYS A 59 8.15 5.98 -3.85
N THR A 60 7.77 4.95 -4.59
CA THR A 60 6.57 4.98 -5.42
C THR A 60 5.38 4.58 -4.57
N LEU A 61 4.35 5.41 -4.56
CA LEU A 61 3.11 5.19 -3.83
C LEU A 61 1.96 4.91 -4.80
N VAL A 62 1.03 4.07 -4.36
CA VAL A 62 -0.22 3.76 -5.06
C VAL A 62 -1.37 4.05 -4.11
N TRP A 63 -2.34 4.85 -4.55
CA TRP A 63 -3.58 5.09 -3.84
C TRP A 63 -4.52 3.95 -4.14
N LEU A 64 -4.96 3.28 -3.07
CA LEU A 64 -5.97 2.25 -3.16
C LEU A 64 -7.31 2.82 -2.69
N LYS A 65 -8.38 2.46 -3.41
CA LYS A 65 -9.78 2.63 -3.01
C LYS A 65 -10.45 1.28 -2.77
N ASP A 66 -11.68 1.31 -2.24
CA ASP A 66 -12.50 0.14 -1.95
C ASP A 66 -11.74 -0.90 -1.12
N ILE A 67 -11.00 -0.43 -0.12
CA ILE A 67 -10.14 -1.29 0.67
C ILE A 67 -10.99 -2.13 1.64
N GLU A 68 -10.81 -3.44 1.58
CA GLU A 68 -11.49 -4.41 2.43
C GLU A 68 -10.50 -5.07 3.40
N GLY A 69 -10.83 -5.09 4.70
CA GLY A 69 -10.05 -5.78 5.72
C GLY A 69 -8.81 -5.03 6.22
N TYR A 70 -8.68 -3.73 5.91
CA TYR A 70 -7.61 -2.89 6.44
C TYR A 70 -8.11 -1.92 7.49
N GLU A 71 -7.44 -1.94 8.64
CA GLU A 71 -7.72 -1.03 9.74
C GLU A 71 -6.47 -0.27 10.17
N LYS A 72 -6.63 1.00 10.52
CA LYS A 72 -5.57 1.84 11.12
C LYS A 72 -5.89 2.14 12.59
N PRO A 73 -4.89 2.45 13.42
CA PRO A 73 -5.12 2.98 14.76
C PRO A 73 -6.04 4.20 14.71
N HIS A 74 -7.02 4.26 15.61
CA HIS A 74 -7.95 5.37 15.69
C HIS A 74 -7.22 6.59 16.28
N GLU A 75 -7.22 7.72 15.57
CA GLU A 75 -6.48 8.93 15.94
C GLU A 75 -6.79 9.43 17.36
N ASN A 76 -8.06 9.31 17.78
CA ASN A 76 -8.52 9.80 19.09
C ASN A 76 -8.70 8.71 20.16
N ILE A 77 -8.53 7.43 19.84
CA ILE A 77 -8.80 6.32 20.78
C ILE A 77 -7.65 5.31 20.67
N PRO A 78 -6.66 5.38 21.57
CA PRO A 78 -5.40 4.63 21.43
C PRO A 78 -5.55 3.11 21.42
N ASP A 79 -6.68 2.57 21.92
CA ASP A 79 -6.95 1.12 21.98
C ASP A 79 -7.96 0.63 20.93
N LYS A 80 -8.33 1.49 19.97
CA LYS A 80 -9.25 1.11 18.89
C LYS A 80 -8.59 1.29 17.54
N THR A 81 -9.08 0.50 16.60
CA THR A 81 -8.80 0.62 15.19
C THR A 81 -10.04 1.15 14.46
N LYS A 82 -9.85 1.66 13.25
CA LYS A 82 -10.92 2.07 12.34
C LYS A 82 -10.62 1.50 10.96
N GLU A 83 -11.62 0.88 10.34
CA GLU A 83 -11.58 0.49 8.94
C GLU A 83 -11.40 1.73 8.05
N VAL A 84 -10.58 1.58 7.01
CA VAL A 84 -10.27 2.64 6.07
C VAL A 84 -10.53 2.13 4.67
N GLU A 85 -11.36 2.85 3.91
CA GLU A 85 -11.76 2.48 2.55
C GLU A 85 -10.74 2.95 1.49
N GLU A 86 -9.89 3.94 1.81
CA GLU A 86 -8.88 4.45 0.89
C GLU A 86 -7.58 4.89 1.57
N ALA A 87 -6.43 4.59 0.97
CA ALA A 87 -5.12 4.96 1.51
C ALA A 87 -3.97 4.82 0.49
N TRP A 88 -2.89 5.58 0.72
CA TRP A 88 -1.61 5.41 0.04
C TRP A 88 -0.83 4.22 0.61
N PHE A 89 -0.30 3.39 -0.28
CA PHE A 89 0.63 2.31 0.05
C PHE A 89 1.87 2.39 -0.83
N ALA A 90 3.00 1.91 -0.32
CA ALA A 90 4.18 1.74 -1.17
C ALA A 90 3.91 0.66 -2.23
N GLU A 91 4.24 0.94 -3.50
CA GLU A 91 4.01 0.00 -4.62
C GLU A 91 4.66 -1.38 -4.36
N GLU A 92 5.82 -1.38 -3.70
CA GLU A 92 6.55 -2.59 -3.29
C GLU A 92 5.83 -3.43 -2.22
N ALA A 93 4.90 -2.85 -1.46
CA ALA A 93 4.14 -3.54 -0.43
C ALA A 93 2.90 -4.26 -0.99
N LEU A 94 2.50 -3.93 -2.22
CA LEU A 94 1.34 -4.49 -2.90
C LEU A 94 1.67 -5.77 -3.67
N ARG A 95 0.68 -6.64 -3.84
CA ARG A 95 0.78 -7.90 -4.58
C ARG A 95 -0.40 -8.07 -5.53
N LYS A 96 -0.16 -8.69 -6.68
CA LYS A 96 -1.27 -9.09 -7.57
C LYS A 96 -2.12 -10.16 -6.89
N LEU A 97 -3.42 -10.19 -7.17
CA LEU A 97 -4.31 -11.25 -6.68
C LEU A 97 -3.95 -12.63 -7.26
N GLU A 98 -3.52 -12.69 -8.51
CA GLU A 98 -3.19 -13.94 -9.19
C GLU A 98 -1.75 -14.42 -8.94
N GLY A 99 -0.90 -13.60 -8.32
CA GLY A 99 0.50 -13.92 -8.02
C GLY A 99 0.70 -14.70 -6.72
N ASP A 100 1.92 -15.21 -6.51
CA ASP A 100 2.30 -15.84 -5.25
C ASP A 100 2.22 -14.82 -4.10
N MET A 101 1.74 -15.25 -2.92
CA MET A 101 1.71 -14.39 -1.73
C MET A 101 3.10 -13.88 -1.33
N LEU A 102 4.16 -14.59 -1.73
CA LEU A 102 5.55 -14.25 -1.44
C LEU A 102 6.28 -13.56 -2.60
N ASP A 103 5.65 -13.38 -3.76
CA ASP A 103 6.31 -12.74 -4.92
C ASP A 103 6.70 -11.30 -4.58
N GLY A 104 8.01 -11.01 -4.55
CA GLY A 104 8.54 -9.69 -4.22
C GLY A 104 8.88 -9.46 -2.74
N VAL A 105 8.93 -10.50 -1.90
CA VAL A 105 9.66 -10.42 -0.62
C VAL A 105 11.16 -10.42 -0.93
N SER A 106 11.74 -9.24 -1.13
CA SER A 106 13.19 -9.08 -1.00
C SER A 106 13.52 -9.20 0.49
N PHE A 107 14.13 -10.32 0.89
CA PHE A 107 14.87 -10.39 2.14
C PHE A 107 16.16 -9.60 1.93
N ASN A 108 16.16 -8.33 2.35
CA ASN A 108 17.36 -7.58 2.67
C ASN A 108 17.10 -6.74 3.91
#